data_AF-A0A139PA67-F1
#
_entry.id   AF-A0A139PA67-F1
#
_cell.length_a   1.000
_cell.length_b   1.000
_cell.length_c   1.000
_cell.angle_alpha   90.00
_cell.angle_beta   90.00
_cell.angle_gamma   90.00
#
_symmetry.space_group_name_H-M   'P 1'
#
loop_
_entity.id
_entity.type
_entity.pdbx_description
1 polymer ?
#
loop_
_entity_poly.entity_id
_entity_poly.type
_entity_poly.pdbx_seq_one_letter_code
_entity_poly.pdbx_strand_id
1 'polypeptide(L)'
;MKVNLRIDPQTTEDSVSIEARHMTENIQKLVHFSQNLGKQDQLHVKREDQIYLLNTEEIYRIYTENRQIQVRTADGSYRSQQPSSCLSP
;
A
#
# COMPACT_ATOMS: atom_id res chain seq x y z
N MET A 1 19.15 3.47 -15.44
CA MET A 1 19.15 2.31 -14.53
C MET A 1 18.92 1.07 -15.37
N LYS A 2 19.58 -0.06 -15.10
CA LYS A 2 19.38 -1.33 -15.81
C LYS A 2 18.76 -2.32 -14.82
N VAL A 3 17.68 -3.00 -15.23
CA VAL A 3 16.97 -3.98 -14.40
C VAL A 3 17.19 -5.36 -15.00
N ASN A 4 17.65 -6.32 -14.18
CA ASN A 4 17.74 -7.73 -14.57
C ASN A 4 16.61 -8.49 -13.86
N LEU A 5 15.73 -9.11 -14.64
CA LEU A 5 14.62 -9.91 -14.14
C LEU A 5 14.88 -11.39 -14.47
N ARG A 6 14.74 -12.24 -13.47
CA ARG A 6 14.76 -13.70 -13.62
C ARG A 6 13.49 -14.25 -13.01
N ILE A 7 12.73 -15.00 -13.80
CA ILE A 7 11.55 -15.74 -13.36
C ILE A 7 11.89 -17.21 -13.52
N ASP A 8 11.82 -17.96 -12.44
CA ASP A 8 12.22 -19.36 -12.38
C ASP A 8 11.23 -20.14 -11.50
N PRO A 9 10.51 -21.15 -12.05
CA PRO A 9 9.51 -21.92 -11.31
C PRO A 9 10.05 -22.70 -10.11
N GLN A 10 11.38 -22.88 -10.01
CA GLN A 10 12.02 -23.52 -8.85
C GLN A 10 12.32 -22.54 -7.71
N THR A 11 12.03 -21.24 -7.90
CA THR A 11 12.18 -20.21 -6.87
C THR A 11 11.10 -20.41 -5.82
N THR A 12 11.51 -20.60 -4.56
CA THR A 12 10.56 -20.88 -3.46
C THR A 12 9.99 -19.63 -2.81
N GLU A 13 10.67 -18.48 -2.96
CA GLU A 13 10.25 -17.20 -2.40
C GLU A 13 10.66 -16.03 -3.33
N ASP A 14 9.76 -15.06 -3.50
CA ASP A 14 10.07 -13.83 -4.22
C ASP A 14 11.14 -13.03 -3.47
N SER A 15 12.19 -12.62 -4.18
CA SER A 15 13.29 -11.84 -3.60
C SER A 15 13.75 -10.72 -4.52
N VAL A 16 14.19 -9.61 -3.91
CA VAL A 16 14.73 -8.44 -4.62
C VAL A 16 16.12 -8.15 -4.09
N SER A 17 17.11 -8.14 -4.99
CA SER A 17 18.49 -7.74 -4.69
C SER A 17 18.81 -6.41 -5.38
N ILE A 18 19.31 -5.43 -4.62
CA ILE A 18 19.64 -4.09 -5.12
C ILE A 18 21.15 -3.87 -4.95
N GLU A 19 21.86 -3.77 -6.07
CA GLU A 19 23.28 -3.44 -6.10
C GLU A 19 23.48 -2.04 -6.69
N ALA A 20 24.15 -1.17 -5.94
CA ALA A 20 24.42 0.21 -6.36
C ALA A 20 25.77 0.70 -5.82
N ARG A 21 26.45 1.57 -6.57
CA ARG A 21 27.72 2.17 -6.14
C ARG A 21 27.56 3.05 -4.89
N HIS A 22 26.45 3.78 -4.79
CA HIS A 22 26.13 4.68 -3.69
C HIS A 22 24.63 4.68 -3.41
N MET A 23 24.24 4.99 -2.17
CA MET A 23 22.86 5.23 -1.77
C MET A 23 22.40 6.60 -2.28
N THR A 24 21.98 6.67 -3.54
CA THR A 24 21.37 7.88 -4.12
C THR A 24 19.89 7.97 -3.74
N GLU A 25 19.28 9.15 -3.90
CA GLU A 25 17.84 9.34 -3.65
C GLU A 25 16.97 8.32 -4.42
N ASN A 26 17.36 7.98 -5.65
CA ASN A 26 16.63 7.00 -6.46
C ASN A 26 16.75 5.57 -5.88
N ILE A 27 17.90 5.22 -5.31
CA ILE A 27 18.07 3.92 -4.63
C ILE A 27 17.29 3.90 -3.31
N GLN A 28 17.27 5.00 -2.56
CA GLN A 28 16.45 5.11 -1.34
C GLN A 28 14.96 4.91 -1.64
N LYS A 29 14.45 5.55 -2.70
CA LYS A 29 13.06 5.37 -3.16
C LYS A 29 12.79 3.91 -3.55
N LEU A 30 13.72 3.25 -4.23
CA LEU A 30 13.59 1.85 -4.63
C LEU A 30 13.58 0.89 -3.43
N VAL A 31 14.46 1.12 -2.45
CA VAL A 31 14.49 0.36 -1.20
C VAL A 31 13.17 0.53 -0.45
N HIS A 32 12.72 1.78 -0.28
CA HIS A 32 11.45 2.07 0.39
C HIS A 32 10.28 1.38 -0.32
N PHE A 33 10.20 1.47 -1.65
CA PHE A 33 9.19 0.77 -2.43
C PHE A 33 9.26 -0.76 -2.19
N SER A 34 10.45 -1.36 -2.27
CA SER A 34 10.61 -2.81 -2.08
C SER A 34 10.23 -3.30 -0.68
N GLN A 35 10.46 -2.49 0.36
CA GLN A 35 10.08 -2.80 1.73
C GLN A 35 8.57 -2.76 1.98
N ASN A 36 7.86 -2.06 1.10
CA ASN A 36 6.40 -1.86 1.16
C ASN A 36 5.65 -2.67 0.11
N LEU A 37 6.34 -3.38 -0.80
CA LEU A 37 5.74 -4.38 -1.70
C LEU A 37 4.98 -5.42 -0.87
N GLY A 38 3.69 -5.57 -1.16
CA GLY A 38 2.78 -6.47 -0.42
C GLY A 38 2.33 -5.96 0.95
N LYS A 39 2.77 -4.77 1.41
CA LYS A 39 2.33 -4.17 2.68
C LYS A 39 1.30 -3.04 2.50
N GLN A 40 1.25 -2.43 1.32
CA GLN A 40 0.38 -1.28 1.05
C GLN A 40 -0.99 -1.61 0.47
N ASP A 41 -1.33 -2.89 0.38
CA ASP A 41 -2.65 -3.27 -0.11
C ASP A 41 -3.70 -3.19 0.96
N GLN A 42 -3.39 -2.74 2.19
CA GLN A 42 -4.33 -2.77 3.29
C GLN A 42 -4.52 -1.42 3.99
N LEU A 43 -5.78 -1.00 4.13
CA LEU A 43 -6.20 0.23 4.79
C LEU A 43 -6.83 -0.08 6.14
N HIS A 44 -6.29 0.52 7.21
CA HIS A 44 -6.94 0.50 8.52
C HIS A 44 -8.19 1.39 8.52
N VAL A 45 -9.33 0.78 8.78
CA VAL A 45 -10.61 1.47 8.84
C VAL A 45 -11.40 1.07 10.08
N LYS A 46 -12.36 1.90 10.48
CA LYS A 46 -13.27 1.66 11.59
C LYS A 46 -14.69 1.51 11.09
N ARG A 47 -15.40 0.48 11.54
CA ARG A 47 -16.85 0.37 11.44
C ARG A 47 -17.39 0.10 12.83
N GLU A 48 -18.35 0.93 13.25
CA GLU A 48 -18.84 0.97 14.64
C GLU A 48 -17.66 1.17 15.62
N ASP A 49 -17.38 0.17 16.47
CA ASP A 49 -16.28 0.18 17.44
C ASP A 49 -15.16 -0.81 17.15
N GLN A 50 -15.17 -1.42 15.95
CA GLN A 50 -14.15 -2.37 15.52
C GLN A 50 -13.22 -1.77 14.46
N ILE A 51 -11.95 -2.16 14.51
CA ILE A 51 -10.94 -1.82 13.51
C ILE A 51 -10.82 -2.99 12.54
N TYR A 52 -10.90 -2.69 11.25
CA TYR A 52 -10.75 -3.61 10.14
C TYR A 52 -9.57 -3.20 9.28
N LEU A 53 -9.09 -4.17 8.52
CA LEU A 53 -7.91 -4.08 7.69
C LEU A 53 -8.37 -4.48 6.29
N LEU A 54 -8.70 -3.50 5.46
CA LEU A 54 -9.35 -3.71 4.16
C LEU A 54 -8.34 -3.75 3.04
N ASN A 55 -8.49 -4.69 2.11
CA ASN A 55 -7.64 -4.66 0.93
C ASN A 55 -8.03 -3.50 0.01
N THR A 56 -7.07 -2.78 -0.58
CA THR A 56 -7.31 -1.65 -1.49
C THR A 56 -8.11 -2.09 -2.72
N GLU A 57 -7.93 -3.33 -3.17
CA GLU A 57 -8.73 -3.93 -4.25
C GLU A 57 -10.23 -4.06 -3.91
N GLU A 58 -10.59 -4.18 -2.63
CA GLU A 58 -11.97 -4.25 -2.16
C GLU A 58 -12.63 -2.86 -2.12
N ILE A 59 -11.83 -1.79 -2.19
CA ILE A 59 -12.27 -0.41 -2.07
C ILE A 59 -12.61 0.16 -3.45
N TYR A 60 -13.90 0.34 -3.72
CA TYR A 60 -14.33 0.99 -4.97
C TYR A 60 -14.49 2.51 -4.81
N ARG A 61 -14.59 3.05 -3.59
CA ARG A 61 -14.73 4.50 -3.38
C ARG A 61 -14.18 4.97 -2.04
N ILE A 62 -13.36 6.02 -2.10
CA ILE A 62 -12.93 6.80 -0.93
C ILE A 62 -13.41 8.25 -1.13
N TYR A 63 -14.05 8.84 -0.12
CA TYR A 63 -14.55 10.21 -0.19
C TYR A 63 -14.61 10.85 1.20
N THR A 64 -14.73 12.17 1.28
CA THR A 64 -14.90 12.87 2.55
C THR A 64 -16.37 13.24 2.78
N GLU A 65 -16.89 12.94 3.96
CA GLU A 65 -18.25 13.29 4.40
C GLU A 65 -18.21 13.69 5.87
N ASN A 66 -18.81 14.82 6.24
CA ASN A 66 -18.79 15.34 7.61
C ASN A 66 -17.38 15.42 8.24
N ARG A 67 -16.37 15.81 7.44
CA ARG A 67 -14.95 15.87 7.81
C ARG A 67 -14.32 14.51 8.19
N GLN A 68 -14.97 13.41 7.86
CA GLN A 68 -14.44 12.06 8.02
C GLN A 68 -14.21 11.40 6.65
N ILE A 69 -13.12 10.66 6.52
CA ILE A 69 -12.84 9.87 5.32
C ILE A 69 -13.71 8.62 5.37
N GLN A 70 -14.59 8.48 4.40
CA GLN A 70 -15.43 7.32 4.17
C GLN A 70 -14.78 6.41 3.13
N VAL A 71 -14.83 5.12 3.39
CA VAL A 71 -14.30 4.05 2.54
C VAL A 71 -15.46 3.09 2.27
N ARG A 72 -15.75 2.85 0.99
CA ARG A 72 -16.84 1.96 0.58
C ARG A 72 -16.27 0.74 -0.13
N THR A 73 -16.69 -0.42 0.34
CA THR A 73 -16.47 -1.73 -0.28
C THR A 73 -17.83 -2.38 -0.57
N ALA A 74 -17.83 -3.52 -1.27
CA ALA A 74 -19.04 -4.29 -1.51
C ALA A 74 -19.74 -4.70 -0.19
N ASP A 75 -18.95 -4.96 0.86
CA ASP A 75 -19.42 -5.39 2.19
C ASP A 75 -19.81 -4.24 3.12
N GLY A 76 -19.61 -3.00 2.68
CA GLY A 76 -20.28 -1.84 3.25
C GLY A 76 -19.37 -0.68 3.64
N SER A 77 -19.78 -0.03 4.74
CA SER A 77 -19.43 1.31 5.25
C SER A 77 -18.27 1.39 6.23
N TYR A 78 -17.13 2.00 5.89
CA TYR A 78 -16.04 2.18 6.85
C TYR A 78 -15.51 3.61 6.90
N ARG A 79 -14.86 3.95 8.01
CA ARG A 79 -14.20 5.25 8.25
C ARG A 79 -12.69 5.06 8.35
N SER A 80 -11.90 5.75 7.54
CA SER A 80 -10.43 5.71 7.69
C SER A 80 -10.01 6.51 8.93
N GLN A 81 -9.02 6.00 9.66
CA GLN A 81 -8.38 6.71 10.77
C GLN A 81 -7.20 7.59 10.33
N GLN A 82 -6.78 7.50 9.05
CA GLN A 82 -5.67 8.31 8.57
C GLN A 82 -6.08 9.79 8.42
N PRO A 83 -5.21 10.73 8.77
CA PRO A 83 -5.46 12.15 8.51
C PRO A 83 -5.60 12.39 7.01
N SER A 84 -6.55 13.25 6.63
CA SER A 84 -6.88 13.64 5.25
C SER A 84 -5.71 14.23 4.46
N SER A 85 -4.57 14.51 5.12
CA SER A 85 -3.32 14.97 4.51
C SER A 85 -2.57 13.90 3.72
N CYS A 86 -2.86 12.60 3.89
CA CYS A 86 -2.14 11.52 3.21
C CYS A 86 -2.78 11.10 1.87
N LEU A 87 -3.97 11.62 1.55
CA LEU A 87 -4.64 11.43 0.26
C LEU A 87 -4.47 12.70 -0.58
N SER A 88 -3.26 12.95 -1.05
CA SER A 88 -3.02 13.87 -2.16
C SER A 88 -2.54 13.06 -3.36
N PRO A 89 -2.94 13.44 -4.59
CA PRO A 89 -2.93 12.60 -5.78
C PRO A 89 -1.54 12.15 -6.25
#